data_AF-A0AAW7TDB3-F1
#
_entry.id   AF-A0AAW7TDB3-F1
#
_cell.length_a   1.000
_cell.length_b   1.000
_cell.length_c   1.000
_cell.angle_alpha   90.00
_cell.angle_beta   90.00
_cell.angle_gamma   90.00
#
_symmetry.space_group_name_H-M   'P 1'
#
loop_
_entity.id
_entity.type
_entity.pdbx_description
1 polymer ?
#
loop_
_entity_poly.entity_id
_entity_poly.type
_entity_poly.pdbx_seq_one_letter_code
_entity_poly.pdbx_strand_id
1 'polypeptide(L)'
;MNYGKLSQPLILTGNTIIDKIINLELIFSNLFMDKDKRPLYRGKFIFFDMNKLYKGMQLMFPERFMHICSIEDKPAYTIFPCNNDIAYYLCQNKCVNTNALTDFQKINRSECPYRMSRIHWIPEVIQLANNSDPDITTWTKPEKDNNGNRIYKHYIRYESGTVDYVVILKEERKKGQVYMYKFMTGFPVFTKRNKIQFEKDYQKYANKKGATHSTRSK
;
A
#
# COMPACT_ATOMS: atom_id res chain seq x y z
N MET A 1 7.22 18.36 9.35
CA MET A 1 7.70 16.95 9.42
C MET A 1 8.66 16.71 8.28
N ASN A 2 9.64 15.82 8.46
CA ASN A 2 10.57 15.43 7.40
C ASN A 2 10.08 14.12 6.74
N TYR A 3 9.69 14.20 5.46
CA TYR A 3 9.20 13.07 4.66
C TYR A 3 10.28 12.48 3.73
N GLY A 4 11.54 12.90 3.90
CA GLY A 4 12.63 12.53 3.03
C GLY A 4 12.40 13.03 1.61
N LYS A 5 12.35 12.09 0.67
CA LYS A 5 12.19 12.32 -0.78
C LYS A 5 10.74 12.24 -1.25
N LEU A 6 9.81 11.87 -0.37
CA LEU A 6 8.39 11.84 -0.68
C LEU A 6 7.79 13.23 -0.55
N SER A 7 6.77 13.51 -1.37
CA SER A 7 6.11 14.81 -1.33
C SER A 7 5.22 14.97 -0.10
N GLN A 8 4.76 16.20 0.15
CA GLN A 8 3.93 16.51 1.33
C GLN A 8 2.58 15.78 1.24
N PRO A 9 2.01 15.30 2.37
CA PRO A 9 0.66 14.74 2.38
C PRO A 9 -0.36 15.68 1.73
N LEU A 10 -1.25 15.12 0.90
CA LEU A 10 -2.30 15.88 0.22
C LEU A 10 -3.24 16.53 1.23
N ILE A 11 -3.65 17.76 0.93
CA ILE A 11 -4.78 18.40 1.58
C ILE A 11 -6.05 17.77 1.00
N LEU A 12 -6.86 17.15 1.86
CA LEU A 12 -8.12 16.54 1.44
C LEU A 12 -9.19 17.62 1.26
N THR A 13 -9.50 17.95 0.00
CA THR A 13 -10.46 18.98 -0.38
C THR A 13 -11.89 18.44 -0.43
N GLY A 14 -12.86 19.25 -0.03
CA GLY A 14 -14.28 18.88 0.03
C GLY A 14 -14.91 19.25 1.37
N ASN A 15 -16.21 19.52 1.35
CA ASN A 15 -16.95 19.97 2.53
C ASN A 15 -17.29 18.80 3.45
N THR A 16 -17.66 17.67 2.86
CA THR A 16 -17.98 16.43 3.57
C THR A 16 -16.88 15.38 3.40
N ILE A 17 -16.92 14.32 4.22
CA ILE A 17 -16.01 13.16 4.04
C ILE A 17 -16.23 12.49 2.68
N ILE A 18 -17.47 12.44 2.19
CA ILE A 18 -17.76 11.83 0.89
C ILE A 18 -17.18 12.65 -0.25
N ASP A 19 -17.29 13.99 -0.21
CA ASP A 19 -16.67 14.87 -1.21
C ASP A 19 -15.15 14.65 -1.26
N LYS A 20 -14.52 14.53 -0.09
CA LYS A 20 -13.08 14.27 0.01
C LYS A 20 -12.70 12.94 -0.64
N ILE A 21 -13.50 11.90 -0.46
CA ILE A 21 -13.26 10.58 -1.07
C ILE A 21 -13.47 10.64 -2.59
N ILE A 22 -14.50 11.32 -3.08
CA ILE A 22 -14.76 11.52 -4.51
C ILE A 22 -13.59 12.26 -5.16
N ASN A 23 -13.15 13.38 -4.58
CA ASN A 23 -12.01 14.15 -5.09
C ASN A 23 -10.72 13.32 -5.07
N LEU A 24 -10.51 12.52 -4.02
CA LEU A 24 -9.36 11.63 -3.93
C LEU A 24 -9.40 10.50 -4.97
N GLU A 25 -10.58 9.99 -5.31
CA GLU A 25 -10.73 8.95 -6.34
C GLU A 25 -10.34 9.48 -7.71
N LEU A 26 -10.66 10.75 -8.03
CA LEU A 26 -10.21 11.40 -9.27
C LEU A 26 -8.68 11.51 -9.32
N ILE A 27 -8.06 11.91 -8.21
CA ILE A 27 -6.59 11.95 -8.10
C ILE A 27 -6.02 10.53 -8.28
N PHE A 28 -6.60 9.53 -7.61
CA PHE A 28 -6.18 8.15 -7.72
C PHE A 28 -6.27 7.63 -9.15
N SER A 29 -7.40 7.83 -9.82
CA SER A 29 -7.60 7.44 -11.21
C SER A 29 -6.56 8.09 -12.14
N ASN A 30 -6.24 9.37 -11.93
CA ASN A 30 -5.18 10.04 -12.69
C ASN A 30 -3.77 9.49 -12.42
N LEU A 31 -3.50 9.00 -11.21
CA LEU A 31 -2.18 8.46 -10.85
C LEU A 31 -1.95 7.02 -11.32
N PHE A 32 -3.01 6.19 -11.37
CA PHE A 32 -2.89 4.75 -11.60
C PHE A 32 -3.53 4.25 -12.91
N MET A 33 -4.48 4.99 -13.47
CA MET A 33 -5.23 4.57 -14.66
C MET A 33 -4.80 5.30 -15.93
N ASP A 34 -4.23 6.50 -15.79
CA ASP A 34 -3.63 7.24 -16.91
C ASP A 34 -2.45 6.44 -17.48
N LYS A 35 -2.54 6.06 -18.76
CA LYS A 35 -1.54 5.19 -19.42
C LYS A 35 -0.15 5.81 -19.46
N ASP A 36 -0.08 7.14 -19.50
CA ASP A 36 1.16 7.88 -19.65
C ASP A 36 1.83 8.16 -18.30
N LYS A 37 1.06 8.11 -17.21
CA LYS A 37 1.55 8.39 -15.83
C LYS A 37 1.67 7.15 -14.95
N ARG A 38 0.95 6.07 -15.27
CA ARG A 38 0.89 4.88 -14.41
C ARG A 38 2.30 4.31 -14.16
N PRO A 39 2.66 4.01 -12.91
CA PRO A 39 4.01 3.54 -12.60
C PRO A 39 4.24 2.12 -13.15
N LEU A 40 5.43 1.90 -13.70
CA LEU A 40 5.96 0.57 -13.94
C LEU A 40 6.82 0.15 -12.75
N TYR A 41 6.89 -1.14 -12.45
CA TYR A 41 7.88 -1.66 -11.51
C TYR A 41 8.81 -2.62 -12.22
N ARG A 42 10.11 -2.31 -12.24
CA ARG A 42 11.15 -3.04 -13.00
C ARG A 42 10.77 -3.24 -14.47
N GLY A 43 10.21 -2.19 -15.09
CA GLY A 43 9.75 -2.21 -16.48
C GLY A 43 8.51 -3.06 -16.76
N LYS A 44 7.82 -3.57 -15.72
CA LYS A 44 6.57 -4.34 -15.87
C LYS A 44 5.36 -3.53 -15.45
N PHE A 45 4.26 -3.74 -16.16
CA PHE A 45 2.98 -3.13 -15.86
C PHE A 45 2.46 -3.56 -14.48
N ILE A 46 1.80 -2.63 -13.78
CA ILE A 46 1.11 -2.87 -12.53
C ILE A 46 -0.40 -2.76 -12.78
N PHE A 47 -1.09 -3.88 -12.73
CA PHE A 47 -2.54 -3.97 -12.82
C PHE A 47 -3.20 -3.55 -11.50
N PHE A 48 -4.10 -2.57 -11.60
CA PHE A 48 -4.98 -2.14 -10.51
C PHE A 48 -6.38 -2.67 -10.76
N ASP A 49 -6.92 -3.39 -9.77
CA ASP A 49 -8.26 -3.95 -9.86
C ASP A 49 -9.30 -2.87 -9.54
N MET A 50 -9.90 -2.32 -10.60
CA MET A 50 -10.91 -1.25 -10.51
C MET A 50 -12.33 -1.80 -10.38
N ASN A 51 -12.49 -3.09 -10.08
CA ASN A 51 -13.82 -3.67 -9.91
C ASN A 51 -14.51 -3.10 -8.66
N LYS A 52 -15.74 -2.63 -8.86
CA LYS A 52 -16.63 -2.17 -7.79
C LYS A 52 -17.49 -3.28 -7.21
N LEU A 53 -17.51 -4.46 -7.84
CA LEU A 53 -18.19 -5.64 -7.34
C LEU A 53 -17.29 -6.36 -6.32
N TYR A 54 -17.73 -6.42 -5.07
CA TYR A 54 -17.03 -7.10 -3.98
C TYR A 54 -17.96 -8.12 -3.33
N LYS A 55 -17.62 -9.41 -3.42
CA LYS A 55 -18.44 -10.51 -2.86
C LYS A 55 -19.93 -10.45 -3.24
N GLY A 56 -20.21 -10.09 -4.50
CA GLY A 56 -21.58 -9.93 -5.02
C GLY A 56 -22.27 -8.60 -4.67
N MET A 57 -21.63 -7.72 -3.91
CA MET A 57 -22.16 -6.39 -3.57
C MET A 57 -21.54 -5.31 -4.46
N GLN A 58 -22.38 -4.41 -4.97
CA GLN A 58 -21.93 -3.21 -5.67
C GLN A 58 -21.46 -2.17 -4.65
N LEU A 59 -20.21 -1.73 -4.77
CA LEU A 59 -19.62 -0.63 -4.01
C LEU A 59 -19.67 0.67 -4.82
N MET A 60 -19.62 1.81 -4.13
CA MET A 60 -19.52 3.14 -4.71
C MET A 60 -18.17 3.36 -5.42
N PHE A 61 -17.09 2.86 -4.81
CA PHE A 61 -15.73 2.94 -5.32
C PHE A 61 -15.10 1.56 -5.49
N PRO A 62 -14.03 1.42 -6.30
CA PRO A 62 -13.31 0.17 -6.41
C PRO A 62 -12.77 -0.30 -5.07
N GLU A 63 -12.88 -1.60 -4.78
CA GLU A 63 -12.48 -2.13 -3.47
C GLU A 63 -10.99 -1.88 -3.18
N ARG A 64 -10.12 -1.96 -4.20
CA ARG A 64 -8.69 -1.66 -4.02
C ARG A 64 -8.45 -0.21 -3.60
N PHE A 65 -9.17 0.75 -4.19
CA PHE A 65 -9.08 2.15 -3.78
C PHE A 65 -9.54 2.30 -2.32
N MET A 66 -10.70 1.73 -1.98
CA MET A 66 -11.23 1.76 -0.62
C MET A 66 -10.28 1.13 0.39
N HIS A 67 -9.64 0.01 0.06
CA HIS A 67 -8.66 -0.66 0.90
C HIS A 67 -7.43 0.21 1.19
N ILE A 68 -6.99 1.03 0.22
CA ILE A 68 -5.84 1.93 0.37
C ILE A 68 -6.18 3.13 1.26
N CYS A 69 -7.39 3.69 1.11
CA CYS A 69 -7.80 4.90 1.81
C CYS A 69 -8.46 4.67 3.18
N SER A 70 -8.55 3.42 3.64
CA SER A 70 -9.18 3.04 4.91
C SER A 70 -8.28 2.18 5.78
N ILE A 71 -8.62 2.00 7.04
CA ILE A 71 -7.91 1.12 7.98
C ILE A 71 -8.86 0.00 8.44
N GLU A 72 -8.31 -1.18 8.71
CA GLU A 72 -9.08 -2.24 9.39
C GLU A 72 -9.34 -1.81 10.82
N ASP A 73 -10.49 -2.15 11.37
CA ASP A 73 -10.73 -1.99 12.81
C ASP A 73 -10.02 -3.14 13.54
N LYS A 74 -8.86 -2.84 14.13
CA LYS A 74 -8.05 -3.81 14.86
C LYS A 74 -7.81 -3.37 16.29
N PRO A 75 -7.99 -4.27 17.28
CA PRO A 75 -7.67 -3.98 18.68
C PRO A 75 -6.17 -3.77 18.93
N ALA A 76 -5.32 -4.10 17.96
CA ALA A 76 -3.87 -3.97 18.05
C ALA A 76 -3.37 -2.51 18.02
N TYR A 77 -4.23 -1.53 17.79
CA TYR A 77 -3.86 -0.11 17.78
C TYR A 77 -3.96 0.46 19.20
N THR A 78 -2.91 0.24 19.99
CA THR A 78 -2.78 0.88 21.31
C THR A 78 -2.52 2.39 21.22
N ILE A 79 -2.09 2.88 20.04
CA ILE A 79 -1.90 4.30 19.71
C ILE A 79 -2.48 4.53 18.31
N PHE A 80 -3.10 5.69 18.09
CA PHE A 80 -3.61 6.06 16.78
C PHE A 80 -2.48 6.21 15.75
N PRO A 81 -2.64 5.65 14.54
CA PRO A 81 -1.62 5.74 13.47
C PRO A 81 -1.21 7.17 13.13
N CYS A 82 -2.15 8.10 13.25
CA CYS A 82 -2.01 9.52 12.94
C CYS A 82 -1.67 10.37 14.17
N ASN A 83 -1.22 9.77 15.27
CA ASN A 83 -0.80 10.55 16.43
C ASN A 83 0.27 11.58 16.02
N ASN A 84 0.10 12.84 16.47
CA ASN A 84 0.90 14.00 16.06
C ASN A 84 0.78 14.41 14.58
N ASP A 85 -0.25 13.97 13.86
CA ASP A 85 -0.56 14.39 12.48
C ASP A 85 -1.94 15.07 12.41
N ILE A 86 -2.10 16.05 11.53
CA ILE A 86 -3.37 16.77 11.36
C ILE A 86 -4.54 15.83 11.03
N ALA A 87 -4.27 14.70 10.38
CA ALA A 87 -5.25 13.66 10.10
C ALA A 87 -5.93 13.10 11.36
N TYR A 88 -5.32 13.21 12.55
CA TYR A 88 -5.95 12.83 13.81
C TYR A 88 -7.20 13.66 14.11
N TYR A 89 -7.11 14.97 13.90
CA TYR A 89 -8.20 15.92 14.14
C TYR A 89 -9.26 15.84 13.05
N LEU A 90 -8.86 15.48 11.83
CA LEU A 90 -9.78 15.25 10.70
C LEU A 90 -10.53 13.92 10.80
N CYS A 91 -10.06 12.97 11.60
CA CYS A 91 -10.63 11.64 11.72
C CYS A 91 -11.76 11.60 12.74
N GLN A 92 -13.00 11.55 12.25
CA GLN A 92 -14.20 11.37 13.07
C GLN A 92 -14.37 9.91 13.52
N ASN A 93 -13.98 8.95 12.68
CA ASN A 93 -14.24 7.54 12.95
C ASN A 93 -13.33 6.93 14.02
N LYS A 94 -12.17 7.55 14.29
CA LYS A 94 -11.14 7.06 15.23
C LYS A 94 -10.74 5.58 15.00
N CYS A 95 -10.66 5.19 13.73
CA CYS A 95 -10.35 3.82 13.28
C CYS A 95 -11.40 2.76 13.67
N VAL A 96 -12.59 3.17 14.08
CA VAL A 96 -13.71 2.28 14.43
C VAL A 96 -14.56 2.04 13.18
N ASN A 97 -14.84 0.77 12.87
CA ASN A 97 -15.60 0.38 11.69
C ASN A 97 -17.06 0.83 11.76
N THR A 98 -17.72 0.70 12.92
CA THR A 98 -19.15 1.06 13.06
C THR A 98 -19.44 2.54 12.83
N ASN A 99 -18.42 3.40 12.92
CA ASN A 99 -18.53 4.83 12.65
C ASN A 99 -18.36 5.16 11.16
N ALA A 100 -17.97 4.18 10.33
CA ALA A 100 -17.62 4.40 8.94
C ALA A 100 -18.84 4.52 8.03
N LEU A 101 -18.64 5.05 6.82
CA LEU A 101 -19.61 5.00 5.74
C LEU A 101 -19.95 3.55 5.40
N THR A 102 -21.23 3.29 5.09
CA THR A 102 -21.77 1.94 4.88
C THR A 102 -20.93 1.08 3.94
N ASP A 103 -20.39 1.66 2.86
CA ASP A 103 -19.56 0.90 1.91
C ASP A 103 -18.22 0.45 2.48
N PHE A 104 -17.59 1.25 3.35
CA PHE A 104 -16.38 0.83 4.04
C PHE A 104 -16.69 -0.23 5.10
N GLN A 105 -17.87 -0.14 5.75
CA GLN A 105 -18.34 -1.20 6.65
C GLN A 105 -18.49 -2.55 5.95
N LYS A 106 -19.00 -2.57 4.71
CA LYS A 106 -19.15 -3.80 3.90
C LYS A 106 -17.82 -4.53 3.66
N ILE A 107 -16.70 -3.81 3.67
CA ILE A 107 -15.35 -4.39 3.54
C ILE A 107 -14.60 -4.51 4.88
N ASN A 108 -15.31 -4.29 6.00
CA ASN A 108 -14.79 -4.30 7.37
C ASN A 108 -13.66 -3.30 7.60
N ARG A 109 -13.83 -2.06 7.15
CA ARG A 109 -12.83 -0.99 7.25
C ARG A 109 -13.47 0.34 7.61
N SER A 110 -12.64 1.27 8.05
CA SER A 110 -13.00 2.64 8.36
C SER A 110 -12.11 3.61 7.60
N GLU A 111 -12.70 4.56 6.87
CA GLU A 111 -11.98 5.59 6.12
C GLU A 111 -10.98 6.33 7.00
N CYS A 112 -9.80 6.55 6.45
CA CYS A 112 -8.64 6.96 7.21
C CYS A 112 -7.98 8.18 6.53
N PRO A 113 -8.24 9.41 7.00
CA PRO A 113 -7.64 10.63 6.44
C PRO A 113 -6.11 10.58 6.34
N TYR A 114 -5.47 9.86 7.27
CA TYR A 114 -4.03 9.67 7.29
C TYR A 114 -3.50 8.84 6.11
N ARG A 115 -4.22 7.77 5.73
CA ARG A 115 -3.88 6.97 4.55
C ARG A 115 -4.30 7.69 3.27
N MET A 116 -5.45 8.35 3.27
CA MET A 116 -5.98 9.14 2.15
C MET A 116 -4.97 10.18 1.67
N SER A 117 -4.45 11.00 2.57
CA SER A 117 -3.52 12.08 2.22
C SER A 117 -2.19 11.57 1.64
N ARG A 118 -1.89 10.27 1.76
CA ARG A 118 -0.63 9.65 1.36
C ARG A 118 -0.76 8.70 0.17
N ILE A 119 -1.91 8.67 -0.49
CA ILE A 119 -2.16 7.75 -1.60
C ILE A 119 -1.17 7.95 -2.76
N HIS A 120 -0.79 9.21 -3.00
CA HIS A 120 0.16 9.62 -4.04
C HIS A 120 1.60 9.18 -3.77
N TRP A 121 1.94 8.75 -2.57
CA TRP A 121 3.27 8.19 -2.28
C TRP A 121 3.51 6.83 -2.93
N ILE A 122 2.46 6.11 -3.35
CA ILE A 122 2.63 4.80 -3.99
C ILE A 122 3.46 4.91 -5.28
N PRO A 123 3.13 5.75 -6.29
CA PRO A 123 3.96 5.91 -7.47
C PRO A 123 5.35 6.46 -7.15
N GLU A 124 5.48 7.37 -6.16
CA GLU A 124 6.77 7.90 -5.73
C GLU A 124 7.70 6.80 -5.19
N VAL A 125 7.18 5.95 -4.29
CA VAL A 125 7.92 4.82 -3.72
C VAL A 125 8.31 3.81 -4.81
N ILE A 126 7.43 3.55 -5.79
CA ILE A 126 7.77 2.68 -6.93
C ILE A 126 8.88 3.30 -7.78
N GLN A 127 8.84 4.62 -8.02
CA GLN A 127 9.86 5.33 -8.80
C GLN A 127 11.22 5.30 -8.09
N LEU A 128 11.25 5.56 -6.79
CA LEU A 128 12.47 5.45 -5.98
C LEU A 128 13.04 4.02 -6.03
N ALA A 129 12.18 3.00 -6.00
CA ALA A 129 12.60 1.61 -6.12
C ALA A 129 13.21 1.28 -7.48
N ASN A 130 12.65 1.80 -8.57
CA ASN A 130 13.22 1.63 -9.91
C ASN A 130 14.59 2.31 -10.04
N ASN A 131 14.78 3.43 -9.34
CA ASN A 131 16.02 4.19 -9.31
C ASN A 131 17.06 3.61 -8.34
N SER A 132 16.78 2.47 -7.70
CA SER A 132 17.63 1.85 -6.68
C SER A 132 18.01 2.82 -5.54
N ASP A 133 17.05 3.63 -5.11
CA ASP A 133 17.26 4.60 -4.03
C ASP A 133 17.70 3.90 -2.72
N PRO A 134 18.70 4.42 -1.99
CA PRO A 134 19.24 3.78 -0.79
C PRO A 134 18.23 3.69 0.37
N ASP A 135 17.17 4.53 0.37
CA ASP A 135 16.11 4.49 1.38
C ASP A 135 15.04 3.43 1.05
N ILE A 136 15.20 2.70 -0.07
CA ILE A 136 14.28 1.64 -0.50
C ILE A 136 14.86 0.26 -0.21
N THR A 137 14.07 -0.53 0.50
CA THR A 137 14.30 -1.97 0.66
C THR A 137 13.26 -2.76 -0.12
N THR A 138 13.71 -3.75 -0.91
CA THR A 138 12.80 -4.64 -1.66
C THR A 138 13.07 -6.12 -1.38
N TRP A 139 11.99 -6.90 -1.21
CA TRP A 139 12.08 -8.35 -1.08
C TRP A 139 10.87 -9.06 -1.68
N THR A 140 11.07 -10.33 -2.03
CA THR A 140 10.02 -11.21 -2.54
C THR A 140 9.71 -12.29 -1.53
N LYS A 141 8.45 -12.42 -1.12
CA LYS A 141 7.97 -13.42 -0.18
C LYS A 141 7.03 -14.41 -0.88
N PRO A 142 7.37 -15.71 -0.92
CA PRO A 142 6.42 -16.73 -1.35
C PRO A 142 5.37 -16.97 -0.26
N GLU A 143 4.10 -17.00 -0.64
CA GLU A 143 2.96 -17.26 0.25
C GLU A 143 1.98 -18.23 -0.44
N LYS A 144 0.99 -18.72 0.30
CA LYS A 144 -0.15 -19.45 -0.28
C LYS A 144 -1.37 -18.53 -0.32
N ASP A 145 -2.12 -18.56 -1.40
CA ASP A 145 -3.46 -17.96 -1.44
C ASP A 145 -4.50 -18.84 -0.72
N ASN A 146 -5.75 -18.41 -0.70
CA ASN A 146 -6.85 -19.13 -0.05
C ASN A 146 -7.12 -20.52 -0.67
N ASN A 147 -6.67 -20.75 -1.90
CA ASN A 147 -6.80 -22.02 -2.61
C ASN A 147 -5.55 -22.90 -2.44
N GLY A 148 -4.59 -22.47 -1.63
CA GLY A 148 -3.32 -23.18 -1.40
C GLY A 148 -2.28 -22.98 -2.50
N ASN A 149 -2.57 -22.19 -3.53
CA ASN A 149 -1.65 -21.94 -4.64
C ASN A 149 -0.51 -21.04 -4.18
N ARG A 150 0.70 -21.35 -4.67
CA ARG A 150 1.88 -20.53 -4.38
C ARG A 150 1.79 -19.20 -5.13
N ILE A 151 1.78 -18.11 -4.38
CA ILE A 151 1.86 -16.75 -4.88
C ILE A 151 3.16 -16.10 -4.40
N TYR A 152 3.59 -15.05 -5.09
CA TYR A 152 4.80 -14.31 -4.74
C TYR A 152 4.44 -12.83 -4.58
N LYS A 153 4.67 -12.30 -3.38
CA LYS A 153 4.47 -10.89 -3.07
C LYS A 153 5.79 -10.14 -3.08
N HIS A 154 5.85 -9.02 -3.78
CA HIS A 154 6.94 -8.06 -3.74
C HIS A 154 6.58 -6.95 -2.78
N TYR A 155 7.47 -6.72 -1.83
CA TYR A 155 7.39 -5.63 -0.89
C TYR A 155 8.41 -4.57 -1.29
N ILE A 156 7.97 -3.32 -1.35
CA ILE A 156 8.77 -2.16 -1.67
C ILE A 156 8.58 -1.20 -0.50
N ARG A 157 9.57 -1.13 0.39
CA ARG A 157 9.49 -0.36 1.63
C ARG A 157 10.43 0.83 1.54
N TYR A 158 9.88 2.01 1.80
CA TYR A 158 10.61 3.26 1.93
C TYR A 158 10.77 3.60 3.41
N GLU A 159 11.99 3.84 3.85
CA GLU A 159 12.32 4.24 5.21
C GLU A 159 13.26 5.44 5.18
N SER A 160 12.76 6.62 5.52
CA SER A 160 13.56 7.84 5.60
C SER A 160 12.91 8.88 6.50
N GLY A 161 13.72 9.53 7.33
CA GLY A 161 13.25 10.53 8.30
C GLY A 161 12.17 9.96 9.21
N THR A 162 10.96 10.52 9.14
CA THR A 162 9.81 10.07 9.95
C THR A 162 8.87 9.11 9.23
N VAL A 163 9.19 8.75 7.98
CA VAL A 163 8.32 7.96 7.11
C VAL A 163 8.83 6.53 7.03
N ASP A 164 7.88 5.62 7.22
CA ASP A 164 8.00 4.20 6.93
C ASP A 164 6.75 3.85 6.12
N TYR A 165 6.91 3.53 4.84
CA TYR A 165 5.80 3.29 3.91
C TYR A 165 6.08 2.04 3.08
N VAL A 166 5.08 1.20 2.89
CA VAL A 166 5.23 -0.03 2.11
C VAL A 166 4.21 -0.09 0.98
N VAL A 167 4.67 -0.49 -0.20
CA VAL A 167 3.86 -0.90 -1.35
C VAL A 167 4.02 -2.41 -1.53
N ILE A 168 2.91 -3.11 -1.73
CA ILE A 168 2.87 -4.56 -1.91
C ILE A 168 2.24 -4.88 -3.25
N LEU A 169 2.98 -5.65 -4.05
CA LEU A 169 2.57 -6.14 -5.36
C LEU A 169 2.54 -7.67 -5.35
N LYS A 170 1.66 -8.30 -6.12
CA LYS A 170 1.66 -9.73 -6.39
C LYS A 170 2.21 -9.96 -7.80
N GLU A 171 3.11 -10.92 -7.96
CA GLU A 171 3.56 -11.33 -9.29
C GLU A 171 2.46 -12.08 -10.04
N GLU A 172 2.24 -11.71 -11.29
CA GLU A 172 1.53 -12.53 -12.27
C GLU A 172 2.56 -13.11 -13.24
N ARG A 173 2.59 -14.45 -13.33
CA ARG A 173 3.61 -15.20 -14.06
C ARG A 173 3.02 -15.93 -15.27
N LYS A 174 3.76 -15.92 -16.38
CA LYS A 174 3.46 -16.69 -17.59
C LYS A 174 4.74 -17.39 -18.01
N LYS A 175 4.69 -18.72 -18.22
CA LYS A 175 5.87 -19.55 -18.52
C LYS A 175 7.05 -19.33 -17.53
N GLY A 176 6.73 -19.23 -16.24
CA GLY A 176 7.72 -19.06 -15.17
C GLY A 176 8.27 -17.64 -14.96
N GLN A 177 8.03 -16.73 -15.90
CA GLN A 177 8.51 -15.33 -15.86
C GLN A 177 7.42 -14.37 -15.41
N VAL A 178 7.79 -13.32 -14.69
CA VAL A 178 6.88 -12.23 -14.32
C VAL A 178 6.58 -11.39 -15.56
N TYR A 179 5.31 -11.34 -15.96
CA TYR A 179 4.88 -10.50 -17.10
C TYR A 179 4.20 -9.22 -16.64
N MET A 180 3.54 -9.24 -15.49
CA MET A 180 2.99 -8.06 -14.83
C MET A 180 2.91 -8.26 -13.31
N TYR A 181 2.59 -7.18 -12.61
CA TYR A 181 2.27 -7.20 -11.20
C TYR A 181 0.78 -6.88 -11.00
N LYS A 182 0.11 -7.50 -10.04
CA LYS A 182 -1.18 -7.05 -9.52
C LYS A 182 -0.93 -6.23 -8.26
N PHE A 183 -1.42 -4.99 -8.23
CA PHE A 183 -1.33 -4.17 -7.03
C PHE A 183 -2.18 -4.77 -5.90
N MET A 184 -1.57 -4.91 -4.71
CA MET A 184 -2.28 -5.44 -3.54
C MET A 184 -2.69 -4.31 -2.60
N THR A 185 -1.74 -3.49 -2.14
CA THR A 185 -1.98 -2.38 -1.20
C THR A 185 -0.75 -1.48 -1.08
N GLY A 186 -0.94 -0.26 -0.56
CA GLY A 186 0.11 0.62 -0.06
C GLY A 186 -0.32 1.30 1.24
N PHE A 187 0.59 1.45 2.21
CA PHE A 187 0.28 2.11 3.49
C PHE A 187 1.50 2.55 4.31
N PRO A 188 1.35 3.55 5.19
CA PRO A 188 2.33 3.86 6.22
C PRO A 188 2.42 2.73 7.26
N VAL A 189 3.63 2.34 7.64
CA VAL A 189 3.90 1.29 8.62
C VAL A 189 4.06 1.91 10.01
N PHE A 190 3.01 1.81 10.83
CA PHE A 190 2.99 2.42 12.16
C PHE A 190 2.99 1.42 13.32
N THR A 191 2.65 0.14 13.09
CA THR A 191 2.67 -0.85 14.19
C THR A 191 4.07 -1.43 14.40
N LYS A 192 4.50 -1.50 15.66
CA LYS A 192 5.77 -2.17 16.06
C LYS A 192 5.86 -3.58 15.49
N ARG A 193 4.75 -4.32 15.50
CA ARG A 193 4.66 -5.68 14.93
C ARG A 193 5.00 -5.71 13.44
N ASN A 194 4.43 -4.82 12.64
CA ASN A 194 4.71 -4.82 11.20
C ASN A 194 6.16 -4.42 10.92
N LYS A 195 6.71 -3.43 11.63
CA LYS A 195 8.11 -3.04 11.49
C LYS A 195 9.07 -4.21 11.76
N ILE A 196 8.90 -4.88 12.90
CA ILE A 196 9.69 -6.06 13.26
C ILE A 196 9.52 -7.18 12.22
N GLN A 197 8.30 -7.41 11.75
CA GLN A 197 8.03 -8.47 10.78
C GLN A 197 8.69 -8.19 9.43
N PHE A 198 8.62 -6.95 8.93
CA PHE A 198 9.22 -6.56 7.66
C PHE A 198 10.74 -6.63 7.72
N GLU A 199 11.35 -6.19 8.83
CA GLU A 199 12.79 -6.33 9.05
C GLU A 199 13.21 -7.81 8.99
N LYS A 200 12.53 -8.67 9.76
CA LYS A 200 12.81 -10.12 9.75
C LYS A 200 12.63 -10.75 8.37
N ASP A 201 11.58 -10.37 7.65
CA ASP A 201 11.31 -10.89 6.31
C ASP A 201 12.40 -10.47 5.31
N TYR A 202 12.86 -9.22 5.40
CA TYR A 202 13.96 -8.71 4.57
C TYR A 202 15.28 -9.42 4.90
N GLN A 203 15.67 -9.50 6.17
CA GLN A 203 16.92 -10.17 6.57
C GLN A 203 16.94 -11.63 6.12
N LYS A 204 15.82 -12.35 6.25
CA LYS A 204 15.69 -13.72 5.74
C LYS A 204 15.86 -13.81 4.22
N TYR A 205 15.35 -12.82 3.48
CA TYR A 205 15.50 -12.75 2.03
C TYR A 205 16.94 -12.43 1.61
N ALA A 206 17.58 -11.45 2.27
CA ALA A 206 18.96 -11.05 2.04
C ALA A 206 19.94 -12.21 2.29
N ASN A 207 19.79 -12.91 3.42
CA ASN A 207 20.62 -14.07 3.76
C ASN A 207 20.51 -15.20 2.72
N LYS A 208 19.30 -15.46 2.20
CA LYS A 208 19.10 -16.45 1.13
C LYS A 208 19.81 -16.03 -0.17
N LYS A 209 19.72 -14.75 -0.56
CA LYS A 209 20.44 -14.24 -1.73
C LYS A 209 21.96 -14.35 -1.57
N GLY A 210 22.48 -13.99 -0.41
CA GLY A 210 23.92 -14.12 -0.09
C GLY A 210 24.41 -15.56 -0.20
N ALA A 211 23.66 -16.53 0.31
CA ALA A 211 24.00 -17.97 0.22
C ALA A 211 23.94 -18.53 -1.22
N THR A 212 23.16 -17.91 -2.12
CA THR A 212 23.07 -18.33 -3.52
C THR A 212 24.27 -17.83 -4.35
N HIS A 213 24.94 -16.77 -3.88
CA HIS A 213 26.15 -16.23 -4.54
C HIS A 213 27.45 -16.86 -4.03
N SER A 214 27.51 -17.37 -2.79
CA SER A 214 28.70 -18.06 -2.26
C SER A 214 28.89 -19.49 -2.77
N THR A 215 27.85 -20.10 -3.35
CA THR A 215 27.86 -21.50 -3.83
C THR A 215 28.21 -21.64 -5.31
N ARG A 216 28.50 -20.54 -6.03
CA ARG A 216 28.95 -20.54 -7.44
C ARG A 216 30.46 -20.32 -7.64
N SER A 217 31.23 -20.37 -6.56
CA SER A 217 32.69 -20.26 -6.59
C SER A 217 33.34 -21.57 -6.12
N LYS A 218 33.21 -22.64 -6.91
CA LYS A 218 34.10 -23.80 -6.91
C LYS A 218 34.14 -24.40 -8.31
#